data_AF-A0A917AJN4-F1
#
_entry.id   AF-A0A917AJN4-F1
#
_cell.length_a   1.000
_cell.length_b   1.000
_cell.length_c   1.000
_cell.angle_alpha   90.00
_cell.angle_beta   90.00
_cell.angle_gamma   90.00
#
_symmetry.space_group_name_H-M   'P 1'
#
loop_
_entity.id
_entity.type
_entity.pdbx_description
1 polymer ?
#
loop_
_entity_poly.entity_id
_entity_poly.type
_entity_poly.pdbx_seq_one_letter_code
_entity_poly.pdbx_strand_id
1 'polypeptide(L)'
;MMKQIDVFVDTVYEDMDGKNEEIQELKAEMKSHLIEAVYELIEEGKEEEDAIEIAIERFGGEHEMRPDLEQLFQPQNLFSKWVLYLAVACLGLGFVVFGFVWYIEEKNASENDTLAWKITSILYDKDTISEEDKKEIMRRVDDTDHVPIVKIYRVKDYEEQATNFDHLFDYAKRANPYYEYERTVSAPTWMFAEFRNYGSGNAKWYVKLVVRDVNKSMWIALFVGIALYMVLFAIWATINAYHHKRLNVGWILAFTFFNIVGYFAYYLLGRRKILIGAEAT
;
A
#
# COMPACT_ATOMS: atom_id res chain seq x y z
N MET A 1 43.57 0.51 -33.68
CA MET A 1 44.16 -0.15 -32.50
C MET A 1 43.20 -0.14 -31.31
N MET A 2 42.53 0.97 -30.94
CA MET A 2 41.40 0.96 -29.96
C MET A 2 40.24 -0.01 -30.26
N LYS A 3 40.13 -0.51 -31.51
CA LYS A 3 39.16 -1.54 -31.87
C LYS A 3 39.33 -2.84 -31.08
N GLN A 4 40.54 -3.16 -30.61
CA GLN A 4 40.74 -4.35 -29.76
C GLN A 4 40.12 -4.18 -28.39
N ILE A 5 40.17 -2.97 -27.81
CA ILE A 5 39.46 -2.62 -26.57
C ILE A 5 37.95 -2.72 -26.81
N ASP A 6 37.45 -2.17 -27.92
CA ASP A 6 36.03 -2.28 -28.28
C ASP A 6 35.58 -3.74 -28.41
N VAL A 7 36.35 -4.57 -29.12
CA VAL A 7 36.05 -5.99 -29.28
C VAL A 7 36.08 -6.71 -27.94
N PHE A 8 37.10 -6.48 -27.11
CA PHE A 8 37.18 -7.08 -25.78
C PHE A 8 35.97 -6.71 -24.92
N VAL A 9 35.64 -5.41 -24.86
CA VAL A 9 34.49 -4.89 -24.12
C VAL A 9 33.17 -5.44 -24.67
N ASP A 10 33.04 -5.59 -25.99
CA ASP A 10 31.86 -6.19 -26.62
C ASP A 10 31.70 -7.66 -26.27
N THR A 11 32.80 -8.44 -26.31
CA THR A 11 32.82 -9.87 -26.04
C THR A 11 32.57 -10.19 -24.57
N VAL A 12 33.11 -9.38 -23.65
CA VAL A 12 32.88 -9.55 -22.20
C VAL A 12 31.39 -9.40 -21.85
N TYR A 13 30.64 -8.56 -22.58
CA TYR A 13 29.20 -8.34 -22.38
C TYR A 13 28.32 -9.10 -23.38
N GLU A 14 28.90 -9.99 -24.19
CA GLU A 14 28.17 -10.79 -25.17
C GLU A 14 27.18 -11.73 -24.47
N ASP A 15 25.93 -11.76 -24.95
CA ASP A 15 24.80 -12.52 -24.38
C ASP A 15 24.28 -12.09 -23.00
N MET A 16 24.66 -10.91 -22.48
CA MET A 16 24.13 -10.42 -21.20
C MET A 16 22.71 -9.84 -21.33
N ASP A 17 21.74 -10.52 -20.72
CA ASP A 17 20.31 -10.16 -20.71
C ASP A 17 19.99 -9.09 -19.64
N GLY A 18 20.43 -7.84 -19.86
CA GLY A 18 20.14 -6.68 -19.01
C GLY A 18 19.53 -5.51 -19.77
N LYS A 19 18.83 -4.62 -19.07
CA LYS A 19 18.27 -3.39 -19.67
C LYS A 19 19.40 -2.60 -20.33
N ASN A 20 19.23 -2.27 -21.61
CA ASN A 20 20.28 -1.67 -22.45
C ASN A 20 21.04 -0.51 -21.80
N GLU A 21 20.38 0.40 -21.07
CA GLU A 21 21.03 1.62 -20.56
C GLU A 21 22.12 1.35 -19.50
N GLU A 22 21.86 0.50 -18.51
CA GLU A 22 22.80 0.17 -17.42
C GLU A 22 24.01 -0.63 -17.95
N ILE A 23 23.76 -1.54 -18.90
CA ILE A 23 24.84 -2.26 -19.59
C ILE A 23 25.68 -1.29 -20.43
N GLN A 24 25.06 -0.34 -21.15
CA GLN A 24 25.81 0.62 -21.95
C GLN A 24 26.64 1.57 -21.08
N GLU A 25 26.15 1.98 -19.91
CA GLU A 25 26.91 2.81 -18.96
C GLU A 25 28.15 2.07 -18.43
N LEU A 26 27.99 0.83 -17.97
CA LEU A 26 29.12 0.03 -17.46
C LEU A 26 30.11 -0.35 -18.57
N LYS A 27 29.62 -0.59 -19.78
CA LYS A 27 30.44 -0.80 -20.97
C LYS A 27 31.27 0.45 -21.30
N ALA A 28 30.68 1.63 -21.20
CA ALA A 28 31.38 2.90 -21.41
C ALA A 28 32.41 3.18 -20.32
N GLU A 29 32.09 2.91 -19.05
CA GLU A 29 32.99 3.08 -17.91
C GLU A 29 34.20 2.13 -18.01
N MET A 30 33.97 0.84 -18.27
CA MET A 30 35.04 -0.14 -18.46
C MET A 30 35.95 0.23 -19.63
N LYS A 31 35.37 0.64 -20.76
CA LYS A 31 36.13 1.13 -21.90
C LYS A 31 36.97 2.36 -21.56
N SER A 32 36.42 3.31 -20.80
CA SER A 32 37.16 4.51 -20.37
C SER A 32 38.39 4.15 -19.56
N HIS A 33 38.23 3.27 -18.57
CA HIS A 33 39.36 2.88 -17.71
C HIS A 33 40.40 2.01 -18.41
N LEU A 34 39.98 1.14 -19.34
CA LEU A 34 40.92 0.41 -20.20
C LEU A 34 41.74 1.37 -21.07
N ILE A 35 41.10 2.39 -21.64
CA ILE A 35 41.79 3.40 -22.43
C ILE A 35 42.78 4.22 -21.57
N GLU A 36 42.37 4.61 -20.36
CA GLU A 36 43.24 5.30 -19.40
C GLU A 36 44.48 4.44 -19.06
N ALA A 37 44.28 3.16 -18.71
CA ALA A 37 45.37 2.25 -18.39
C ALA A 37 46.33 2.03 -19.56
N VAL A 38 45.82 1.98 -20.80
CA VAL A 38 46.66 1.90 -22.00
C VAL A 38 47.50 3.16 -22.17
N TYR A 39 46.92 4.36 -21.96
CA TYR A 39 47.68 5.60 -22.06
C TYR A 39 48.77 5.71 -21.00
N GLU A 40 48.50 5.30 -19.76
CA GLU A 40 49.52 5.25 -18.70
C GLU A 40 50.69 4.33 -19.08
N LEU A 41 50.41 3.15 -19.64
CA LEU A 41 51.45 2.21 -20.08
C LEU A 41 52.27 2.76 -21.27
N ILE A 42 51.65 3.51 -22.17
CA ILE A 42 52.35 4.19 -23.26
C ILE A 42 53.26 5.29 -22.71
N GLU A 43 52.81 6.06 -21.72
CA GLU A 43 53.63 7.07 -21.03
C GLU A 43 54.82 6.43 -20.29
N GLU A 44 54.66 5.22 -19.77
CA GLU A 44 55.74 4.39 -19.19
C GLU A 44 56.70 3.81 -20.25
N GLY A 45 56.47 4.08 -21.53
CA GLY A 45 57.34 3.68 -22.64
C GLY A 45 57.03 2.31 -23.24
N LYS A 46 55.82 1.77 -23.02
CA LYS A 46 55.35 0.56 -23.72
C LYS A 46 54.88 0.91 -25.13
N GLU A 47 55.13 -0.02 -26.06
CA GLU A 47 54.53 0.02 -27.39
C GLU A 47 53.00 -0.15 -27.26
N GLU A 48 52.23 0.51 -28.13
CA GLU A 48 50.76 0.58 -28.03
C GLU A 48 50.09 -0.81 -28.01
N GLU A 49 50.61 -1.76 -28.79
CA GLU A 49 50.08 -3.13 -28.86
C GLU A 49 50.31 -3.90 -27.55
N ASP A 50 51.53 -3.82 -26.99
CA ASP A 50 51.88 -4.41 -25.69
C ASP A 50 51.08 -3.75 -24.55
N ALA A 51 50.84 -2.43 -24.63
CA ALA A 51 50.08 -1.69 -23.64
C ALA A 51 48.61 -2.15 -23.58
N ILE A 52 47.99 -2.43 -24.74
CA ILE A 52 46.61 -2.94 -24.83
C ILE A 52 46.53 -4.35 -24.21
N GLU A 53 47.47 -5.23 -24.53
CA GLU A 53 47.49 -6.59 -23.98
C GLU A 53 47.65 -6.58 -22.46
N ILE A 54 48.62 -5.81 -21.95
CA ILE A 54 48.87 -5.67 -20.51
C ILE A 54 47.66 -5.06 -19.80
N ALA A 55 46.99 -4.07 -20.40
CA ALA A 55 45.80 -3.46 -19.81
C ALA A 55 44.63 -4.46 -19.72
N ILE A 56 44.38 -5.24 -20.78
CA ILE A 56 43.34 -6.29 -20.78
C ILE A 56 43.65 -7.38 -19.75
N GLU A 57 44.91 -7.81 -19.65
CA GLU A 57 45.34 -8.81 -18.67
C GLU A 57 45.18 -8.30 -17.23
N ARG A 58 45.54 -7.04 -16.95
CA ARG A 58 45.34 -6.40 -15.63
C ARG A 58 43.88 -6.28 -15.24
N PHE A 59 42.98 -6.14 -16.22
CA PHE A 59 41.53 -6.11 -15.97
C PHE A 59 40.94 -7.51 -15.73
N GLY A 60 41.66 -8.60 -16.02
CA GLY A 60 41.20 -9.98 -15.78
C GLY A 60 40.84 -10.75 -17.05
N GLY A 61 41.16 -10.24 -18.25
CA GLY A 61 40.89 -10.93 -19.50
C GLY A 61 39.42 -11.35 -19.70
N GLU A 62 39.15 -12.07 -20.80
CA GLU A 62 37.76 -12.39 -21.16
C GLU A 62 37.19 -13.50 -20.26
N HIS A 63 38.04 -14.47 -19.90
CA HIS A 63 37.63 -15.67 -19.19
C HIS A 63 37.35 -15.44 -17.70
N GLU A 64 37.98 -14.46 -17.07
CA GLU A 64 37.76 -14.16 -15.65
C GLU A 64 36.68 -13.09 -15.45
N MET A 65 36.57 -12.11 -16.36
CA MET A 65 35.56 -11.04 -16.23
C MET A 65 34.13 -11.50 -16.53
N ARG A 66 33.93 -12.36 -17.53
CA ARG A 66 32.59 -12.73 -17.99
C ARG A 66 31.75 -13.42 -16.89
N PRO A 67 32.24 -14.42 -16.14
CA PRO A 67 31.47 -15.06 -15.06
C PRO A 67 31.08 -14.10 -13.92
N ASP A 68 31.97 -13.14 -13.60
CA ASP A 68 31.73 -12.16 -12.55
C ASP A 68 30.65 -11.15 -12.96
N LEU A 69 30.65 -10.71 -14.22
CA LEU A 69 29.62 -9.84 -14.77
C LEU A 69 28.29 -10.58 -14.98
N GLU A 70 28.31 -11.84 -15.44
CA GLU A 70 27.10 -12.68 -15.51
C GLU A 70 26.43 -12.82 -14.14
N GLN A 71 27.21 -12.94 -13.05
CA GLN A 71 26.69 -12.94 -11.69
C GLN A 71 26.02 -11.61 -11.29
N LEU A 72 26.55 -10.47 -11.76
CA LEU A 72 25.98 -9.15 -11.52
C LEU A 72 24.67 -8.93 -12.29
N PHE A 73 24.57 -9.45 -13.52
CA PHE A 73 23.42 -9.25 -14.41
C PHE A 73 22.39 -10.39 -14.41
N GLN A 74 22.50 -11.39 -13.52
CA GLN A 74 21.50 -12.46 -13.49
C GLN A 74 20.07 -11.90 -13.35
N PRO A 75 19.09 -12.39 -14.13
CA PRO A 75 17.68 -11.94 -14.08
C PRO A 75 17.04 -12.04 -12.68
N GLN A 76 17.67 -12.79 -11.76
CA GLN A 76 17.31 -12.89 -10.34
C GLN A 76 17.51 -11.57 -9.54
N ASN A 77 18.44 -10.69 -9.96
CA ASN A 77 18.64 -9.37 -9.35
C ASN A 77 17.53 -8.37 -9.71
N LEU A 78 16.99 -8.44 -10.94
CA LEU A 78 15.82 -7.64 -11.33
C LEU A 78 14.55 -8.16 -10.66
N PHE A 79 14.37 -9.48 -10.59
CA PHE A 79 13.22 -10.09 -9.92
C PHE A 79 13.06 -9.59 -8.48
N SER A 80 14.17 -9.53 -7.72
CA SER A 80 14.18 -9.02 -6.36
C SER A 80 13.70 -7.57 -6.26
N LYS A 81 14.19 -6.66 -7.12
CA LYS A 81 13.74 -5.27 -7.14
C LYS A 81 12.23 -5.17 -7.45
N TRP A 82 11.73 -5.98 -8.39
CA TRP A 82 10.30 -6.04 -8.71
C TRP A 82 9.43 -6.55 -7.56
N VAL A 83 9.88 -7.56 -6.82
CA VAL A 83 9.16 -8.05 -5.62
C VAL A 83 9.03 -6.95 -4.57
N LEU A 84 10.09 -6.16 -4.35
CA LEU A 84 10.04 -5.02 -3.42
C LEU A 84 9.08 -3.93 -3.90
N TYR A 85 9.13 -3.55 -5.18
CA TYR A 85 8.20 -2.56 -5.75
C TYR A 85 6.75 -3.03 -5.65
N LEU A 86 6.50 -4.32 -5.93
CA LEU A 86 5.17 -4.90 -5.77
C LEU A 86 4.71 -4.86 -4.31
N ALA A 87 5.58 -5.18 -3.35
CA ALA A 87 5.26 -5.09 -1.92
C ALA A 87 4.82 -3.67 -1.53
N VAL A 88 5.62 -2.65 -1.91
CA VAL A 88 5.32 -1.24 -1.62
C VAL A 88 4.07 -0.77 -2.35
N ALA A 89 3.84 -1.22 -3.59
CA ALA A 89 2.63 -0.91 -4.35
C ALA A 89 1.37 -1.49 -3.69
N CYS A 90 1.41 -2.75 -3.23
CA CYS A 90 0.30 -3.36 -2.48
C CYS A 90 0.00 -2.60 -1.19
N LEU A 91 1.02 -2.17 -0.45
CA LEU A 91 0.86 -1.37 0.76
C LEU A 91 0.23 -0.01 0.44
N GLY A 92 0.77 0.69 -0.55
CA GLY A 92 0.26 1.99 -1.00
C GLY A 92 -1.19 1.91 -1.47
N LEU A 93 -1.54 0.89 -2.26
CA LEU A 93 -2.91 0.65 -2.69
C LEU A 93 -3.85 0.42 -1.49
N GLY A 94 -3.41 -0.35 -0.49
CA GLY A 94 -4.16 -0.55 0.75
C GLY A 94 -4.47 0.77 1.47
N PHE A 95 -3.49 1.66 1.60
CA PHE A 95 -3.68 2.99 2.19
C PHE A 95 -4.58 3.91 1.35
N VAL A 96 -4.46 3.87 0.02
CA VAL A 96 -5.32 4.65 -0.88
C VAL A 96 -6.78 4.23 -0.75
N VAL A 97 -7.06 2.92 -0.79
CA VAL A 97 -8.41 2.38 -0.60
C VAL A 97 -8.94 2.74 0.79
N PHE A 98 -8.10 2.58 1.83
CA PHE A 98 -8.46 2.97 3.20
C PHE A 98 -8.89 4.45 3.28
N GLY A 99 -8.07 5.36 2.74
CA GLY A 99 -8.35 6.80 2.78
C GLY A 99 -9.60 7.17 1.99
N PHE A 100 -9.82 6.53 0.84
CA PHE A 100 -11.02 6.76 0.02
C PHE A 100 -12.30 6.32 0.73
N VAL A 101 -12.31 5.13 1.34
CA VAL A 101 -13.48 4.63 2.09
C VAL A 101 -13.72 5.46 3.34
N TRP A 102 -12.66 5.82 4.08
CA TRP A 102 -12.76 6.71 5.25
C TRP A 102 -13.43 8.04 4.88
N TYR A 103 -13.00 8.66 3.78
CA TYR A 103 -13.58 9.91 3.30
C TYR A 103 -15.07 9.80 2.98
N ILE A 104 -15.49 8.70 2.35
CA ILE A 104 -16.91 8.43 2.06
C ILE A 104 -17.70 8.25 3.35
N GLU A 105 -17.20 7.46 4.30
CA GLU A 105 -17.86 7.22 5.59
C GLU A 105 -18.03 8.51 6.41
N GLU A 106 -17.00 9.35 6.46
CA GLU A 106 -17.06 10.64 7.15
C GLU A 106 -18.10 11.58 6.52
N LYS A 107 -18.13 11.64 5.19
CA LYS A 107 -19.14 12.40 4.46
C LYS A 107 -20.55 11.87 4.74
N ASN A 108 -20.73 10.55 4.70
CA ASN A 108 -22.02 9.91 4.99
C ASN A 108 -22.47 10.19 6.43
N ALA A 109 -21.56 10.16 7.40
CA ALA A 109 -21.85 10.48 8.79
C ALA A 109 -22.35 11.93 8.93
N SER A 110 -21.66 12.90 8.33
CA SER A 110 -22.09 14.29 8.33
C SER A 110 -23.45 14.49 7.63
N GLU A 111 -23.71 13.78 6.54
CA GLU A 111 -25.01 13.81 5.86
C GLU A 111 -26.12 13.19 6.70
N ASN A 112 -25.84 12.11 7.45
CA ASN A 112 -26.78 11.47 8.37
C ASN A 112 -27.22 12.40 9.49
N ASP A 113 -26.26 13.08 10.15
CA ASP A 113 -26.52 14.10 11.17
C ASP A 113 -27.44 15.18 10.62
N THR A 114 -27.10 15.69 9.43
CA THR A 114 -27.85 16.76 8.75
C THR A 114 -29.25 16.31 8.36
N LEU A 115 -29.40 15.10 7.84
CA LEU A 115 -30.68 14.52 7.44
C LEU A 115 -31.59 14.29 8.64
N ALA A 116 -31.07 13.68 9.71
CA ALA A 116 -31.83 13.42 10.92
C ALA A 116 -32.30 14.72 11.58
N TRP A 117 -31.45 15.75 11.62
CA TRP A 117 -31.82 17.08 12.11
C TRP A 117 -32.90 17.73 11.23
N LYS A 118 -32.75 17.68 9.90
CA LYS A 118 -33.74 18.20 8.94
C LYS A 118 -35.12 17.52 9.08
N ILE A 119 -35.15 16.21 9.30
CA ILE A 119 -36.41 15.49 9.52
C ILE A 119 -37.01 15.86 10.88
N THR A 120 -36.18 15.94 11.92
CA THR A 120 -36.63 16.34 13.26
C THR A 120 -37.19 17.77 13.28
N SER A 121 -36.62 18.69 12.50
CA SER A 121 -37.09 20.08 12.42
C SER A 121 -38.42 20.23 11.69
N ILE A 122 -38.69 19.42 10.65
CA ILE A 122 -40.03 19.33 10.01
C ILE A 122 -41.12 18.98 11.04
N LEU A 123 -40.75 18.22 12.08
CA LEU A 123 -41.67 17.68 13.10
C LEU A 123 -41.67 18.46 14.42
N TYR A 124 -40.88 19.53 14.55
CA TYR A 124 -40.54 20.13 15.84
C TYR A 124 -41.75 20.55 16.70
N ASP A 125 -42.73 21.21 16.10
CA ASP A 125 -43.94 21.70 16.78
C ASP A 125 -45.19 20.85 16.54
N LYS A 126 -45.10 19.87 15.63
CA LYS A 126 -46.25 19.09 15.15
C LYS A 126 -46.65 17.96 16.10
N ASP A 127 -47.95 17.74 16.26
CA ASP A 127 -48.49 16.58 17.00
C ASP A 127 -48.82 15.39 16.08
N THR A 128 -48.92 15.62 14.77
CA THR A 128 -49.15 14.60 13.74
C THR A 128 -48.27 14.86 12.52
N ILE A 129 -48.00 13.80 11.74
CA ILE A 129 -47.25 13.87 10.48
C ILE A 129 -48.26 13.97 9.34
N SER A 130 -48.28 15.10 8.62
CA SER A 130 -49.16 15.30 7.47
C SER A 130 -48.66 14.56 6.21
N GLU A 131 -49.50 14.44 5.18
CA GLU A 131 -49.07 13.86 3.89
C GLU A 131 -47.98 14.71 3.19
N GLU A 132 -47.98 16.02 3.40
CA GLU A 132 -46.93 16.90 2.89
C GLU A 132 -45.60 16.65 3.60
N ASP A 133 -45.62 16.43 4.92
CA ASP A 133 -44.43 16.07 5.70
C ASP A 133 -43.84 14.74 5.24
N LYS A 134 -44.69 13.73 5.02
CA LYS A 134 -44.25 12.42 4.52
C LYS A 134 -43.54 12.56 3.18
N LYS A 135 -44.11 13.32 2.23
CA LYS A 135 -43.49 13.56 0.91
C LYS A 135 -42.14 14.26 1.03
N GLU A 136 -42.02 15.26 1.89
CA GLU A 136 -40.76 15.96 2.10
C GLU A 136 -39.70 15.07 2.77
N ILE A 137 -40.11 14.22 3.72
CA ILE A 137 -39.22 13.21 4.34
C ILE A 137 -38.73 12.22 3.30
N MET A 138 -39.63 11.65 2.48
CA MET A 138 -39.28 10.73 1.40
C MET A 138 -38.27 11.37 0.46
N ARG A 139 -38.55 12.59 -0.03
CA ARG A 139 -37.66 13.34 -0.93
C ARG A 139 -36.25 13.50 -0.34
N ARG A 140 -36.15 13.82 0.96
CA ARG A 140 -34.84 13.99 1.63
C ARG A 140 -34.09 12.68 1.82
N VAL A 141 -34.79 11.57 2.01
CA VAL A 141 -34.16 10.25 2.08
C VAL A 141 -33.72 9.79 0.69
N ASP A 142 -34.53 10.07 -0.34
CA ASP A 142 -34.22 9.79 -1.74
C ASP A 142 -33.04 10.60 -2.27
N ASP A 143 -32.80 11.81 -1.74
CA ASP A 143 -31.64 12.64 -2.05
C ASP A 143 -30.30 12.05 -1.51
N THR A 144 -30.32 10.92 -0.79
CA THR A 144 -29.12 10.22 -0.30
C THR A 144 -28.86 8.92 -1.04
N ASP A 145 -27.64 8.37 -0.97
CA ASP A 145 -27.28 7.09 -1.62
C ASP A 145 -27.06 5.92 -0.64
N HIS A 146 -27.09 6.19 0.67
CA HIS A 146 -26.70 5.24 1.72
C HIS A 146 -27.77 5.03 2.81
N VAL A 147 -28.89 5.76 2.79
CA VAL A 147 -29.97 5.63 3.78
C VAL A 147 -31.15 4.85 3.19
N PRO A 148 -31.25 3.53 3.41
CA PRO A 148 -32.38 2.73 2.92
C PRO A 148 -33.68 2.92 3.69
N ILE A 149 -33.64 3.23 4.99
CA ILE A 149 -34.84 3.23 5.84
C ILE A 149 -34.83 4.43 6.79
N VAL A 150 -35.97 5.10 6.91
CA VAL A 150 -36.28 6.02 8.00
C VAL A 150 -37.49 5.50 8.78
N LYS A 151 -37.39 5.52 10.10
CA LYS A 151 -38.47 5.18 11.04
C LYS A 151 -38.67 6.33 12.01
N ILE A 152 -39.91 6.76 12.19
CA ILE A 152 -40.28 7.86 13.06
C ILE A 152 -41.19 7.35 14.16
N TYR A 153 -40.83 7.62 15.40
CA TYR A 153 -41.54 7.17 16.59
C TYR A 153 -42.06 8.37 17.36
N ARG A 154 -43.26 8.22 17.93
CA ARG A 154 -43.81 9.19 18.86
C ARG A 154 -43.25 8.90 20.26
N VAL A 155 -42.66 9.92 20.87
CA VAL A 155 -42.00 9.84 22.19
C VAL A 155 -43.03 9.89 23.32
N LYS A 156 -44.16 10.58 23.12
CA LYS A 156 -45.27 10.65 24.10
C LYS A 156 -45.85 9.27 24.47
N ASP A 157 -45.64 8.26 23.64
CA ASP A 157 -46.11 6.89 23.89
C ASP A 157 -45.15 6.11 24.82
N TYR A 158 -44.05 6.75 25.26
CA TYR A 158 -43.06 6.26 26.21
C TYR A 158 -43.20 7.03 27.54
N GLU A 159 -43.35 6.32 28.66
CA GLU A 159 -43.50 6.91 30.01
C GLU A 159 -42.38 7.91 30.36
N GLU A 160 -42.70 8.86 31.25
CA GLU A 160 -41.99 10.07 31.74
C GLU A 160 -40.46 10.01 31.99
N GLN A 161 -39.78 8.89 31.80
CA GLN A 161 -38.37 8.68 32.13
C GLN A 161 -37.37 8.86 30.97
N ALA A 162 -37.79 9.27 29.77
CA ALA A 162 -36.87 9.58 28.66
C ALA A 162 -36.19 10.95 28.82
N THR A 163 -35.35 11.09 29.84
CA THR A 163 -34.41 12.22 29.95
C THR A 163 -33.09 11.97 29.22
N ASN A 164 -32.82 10.71 28.84
CA ASN A 164 -31.55 10.29 28.22
C ASN A 164 -31.75 9.60 26.86
N PHE A 165 -30.88 9.92 25.90
CA PHE A 165 -30.95 9.48 24.50
C PHE A 165 -30.82 7.97 24.31
N ASP A 166 -30.05 7.29 25.18
CA ASP A 166 -29.87 5.84 25.14
C ASP A 166 -31.19 5.07 25.34
N HIS A 167 -32.12 5.61 26.13
CA HIS A 167 -33.42 4.98 26.36
C HIS A 167 -34.35 5.07 25.13
N LEU A 168 -34.17 6.08 24.26
CA LEU A 168 -34.93 6.21 23.00
C LEU A 168 -34.52 5.12 21.99
N PHE A 169 -33.24 4.74 21.94
CA PHE A 169 -32.79 3.62 21.11
C PHE A 169 -33.43 2.29 21.53
N ASP A 170 -33.53 2.02 22.82
CA ASP A 170 -34.15 0.80 23.35
C ASP A 170 -35.68 0.81 23.24
N TYR A 171 -36.31 1.98 23.30
CA TYR A 171 -37.72 2.13 22.96
C TYR A 171 -37.98 1.77 21.49
N ALA A 172 -37.21 2.34 20.56
CA ALA A 172 -37.35 2.10 19.13
C ALA A 172 -37.07 0.64 18.68
N LYS A 173 -36.51 -0.20 19.56
CA LYS A 173 -36.41 -1.65 19.31
C LYS A 173 -37.72 -2.40 19.57
N ARG A 174 -38.60 -1.86 20.42
CA ARG A 174 -39.83 -2.51 20.91
C ARG A 174 -41.10 -1.85 20.39
N ALA A 175 -41.03 -0.56 20.08
CA ALA A 175 -42.16 0.23 19.61
C ALA A 175 -42.42 0.04 18.11
N ASN A 176 -43.68 0.19 17.70
CA ASN A 176 -44.03 0.29 16.29
C ASN A 176 -43.80 1.72 15.79
N PRO A 177 -43.14 1.94 14.64
CA PRO A 177 -42.99 3.28 14.10
C PRO A 177 -44.36 3.88 13.75
N TYR A 178 -44.51 5.17 14.03
CA TYR A 178 -45.66 5.97 13.60
C TYR A 178 -45.63 6.18 12.08
N TYR A 179 -44.42 6.30 11.52
CA TYR A 179 -44.20 6.38 10.09
C TYR A 179 -42.90 5.66 9.73
N GLU A 180 -42.94 4.93 8.62
CA GLU A 180 -41.80 4.20 8.06
C GLU A 180 -41.77 4.44 6.56
N TYR A 181 -40.56 4.72 6.05
CA TYR A 181 -40.28 4.77 4.64
C TYR A 181 -39.03 3.93 4.36
N GLU A 182 -39.13 3.06 3.37
CA GLU A 182 -38.10 2.11 2.96
C GLU A 182 -37.90 2.19 1.46
N ARG A 183 -36.62 2.14 1.06
CA ARG A 183 -36.17 2.03 -0.32
C ARG A 183 -34.97 1.10 -0.41
N THR A 184 -34.69 0.62 -1.62
CA THR A 184 -33.51 -0.21 -1.86
C THR A 184 -32.26 0.65 -2.03
N VAL A 185 -31.21 0.33 -1.29
CA VAL A 185 -29.87 0.89 -1.47
C VAL A 185 -28.92 -0.23 -1.88
N SER A 186 -28.02 0.05 -2.83
CA SER A 186 -27.02 -0.94 -3.28
C SER A 186 -26.07 -1.31 -2.14
N ALA A 187 -25.98 -2.60 -1.82
CA ALA A 187 -25.06 -3.13 -0.82
C ALA A 187 -24.50 -4.49 -1.29
N PRO A 188 -23.57 -4.50 -2.27
CA PRO A 188 -22.98 -5.74 -2.76
C PRO A 188 -22.23 -6.47 -1.65
N THR A 189 -22.34 -7.80 -1.63
CA THR A 189 -21.75 -8.66 -0.58
C THR A 189 -20.23 -8.50 -0.46
N TRP A 190 -19.53 -8.23 -1.56
CA TRP A 190 -18.08 -8.01 -1.59
C TRP A 190 -17.64 -6.74 -0.85
N MET A 191 -18.53 -5.77 -0.63
CA MET A 191 -18.24 -4.56 0.15
C MET A 191 -18.35 -4.79 1.66
N PHE A 192 -18.76 -5.98 2.12
CA PHE A 192 -18.99 -6.26 3.55
C PHE A 192 -19.84 -5.16 4.23
N ALA A 193 -20.81 -4.64 3.48
CA ALA A 193 -21.66 -3.56 3.94
C ALA A 193 -22.58 -4.05 5.05
N GLU A 194 -22.70 -3.26 6.11
CA GLU A 194 -23.62 -3.48 7.22
C GLU A 194 -24.60 -2.34 7.32
N PHE A 195 -25.70 -2.56 8.04
CA PHE A 195 -26.68 -1.53 8.30
C PHE A 195 -26.60 -1.11 9.76
N ARG A 196 -26.28 0.16 10.00
CA ARG A 196 -26.21 0.76 11.34
C ARG A 196 -27.41 1.65 11.59
N ASN A 197 -27.76 1.77 12.87
CA ASN A 197 -28.81 2.68 13.29
C ASN A 197 -28.19 4.01 13.67
N TYR A 198 -28.76 5.08 13.13
CA TYR A 198 -28.46 6.46 13.50
C TYR A 198 -29.75 7.10 14.03
N GLY A 199 -29.67 8.02 14.98
CA GLY A 199 -30.84 8.57 15.66
C GLY A 199 -30.71 10.05 15.92
N SER A 200 -31.83 10.79 15.82
CA SER A 200 -32.00 12.15 16.35
C SER A 200 -33.43 12.31 16.85
N GLY A 201 -33.68 13.17 17.82
CA GLY A 201 -35.03 13.33 18.34
C GLY A 201 -35.20 14.57 19.22
N ASN A 202 -36.46 14.83 19.54
CA ASN A 202 -36.90 15.88 20.45
C ASN A 202 -37.93 15.30 21.44
N ALA A 203 -38.57 16.17 22.24
CA ALA A 203 -39.54 15.74 23.26
C ALA A 203 -40.80 15.04 22.71
N LYS A 204 -41.12 15.20 21.41
CA LYS A 204 -42.31 14.61 20.77
C LYS A 204 -41.98 13.46 19.81
N TRP A 205 -40.84 13.54 19.12
CA TRP A 205 -40.51 12.66 17.99
C TRP A 205 -39.08 12.13 18.09
N TYR A 206 -38.91 10.86 17.77
CA TYR A 206 -37.62 10.21 17.58
C TYR A 206 -37.50 9.71 16.14
N VAL A 207 -36.46 10.16 15.45
CA VAL A 207 -36.12 9.82 14.07
C VAL A 207 -34.96 8.85 14.08
N LYS A 208 -35.20 7.65 13.56
CA LYS A 208 -34.20 6.61 13.39
C LYS A 208 -33.92 6.40 11.92
N LEU A 209 -32.67 6.58 11.52
CA LEU A 209 -32.17 6.23 10.20
C LEU A 209 -31.50 4.86 10.28
N VAL A 210 -31.73 4.02 9.28
CA VAL A 210 -30.90 2.85 9.01
C VAL A 210 -29.98 3.25 7.87
N VAL A 211 -28.67 3.14 8.06
CA VAL A 211 -27.64 3.64 7.14
C VAL A 211 -26.69 2.52 6.76
N ARG A 212 -26.27 2.49 5.49
CA ARG A 212 -25.23 1.58 4.99
C ARG A 212 -23.86 2.04 5.48
N ASP A 213 -23.17 1.15 6.18
CA ASP A 213 -21.81 1.31 6.72
C ASP A 213 -20.89 0.30 6.04
N VAL A 214 -19.79 0.78 5.45
CA VAL A 214 -18.76 -0.05 4.80
C VAL A 214 -17.42 0.03 5.54
N ASN A 215 -17.42 0.42 6.81
CA ASN A 215 -16.21 0.60 7.62
C ASN A 215 -15.40 -0.71 7.76
N LYS A 216 -16.06 -1.88 7.78
CA LYS A 216 -15.35 -3.17 7.78
C LYS A 216 -14.48 -3.37 6.54
N SER A 217 -14.97 -2.99 5.36
CA SER A 217 -14.21 -3.12 4.11
C SER A 217 -12.92 -2.30 4.12
N MET A 218 -12.95 -1.12 4.75
CA MET A 218 -11.79 -0.24 4.92
C MET A 218 -10.67 -0.94 5.69
N TRP A 219 -10.99 -1.55 6.83
CA TRP A 219 -10.01 -2.29 7.63
C TRP A 219 -9.50 -3.54 6.91
N ILE A 220 -10.40 -4.28 6.24
CA ILE A 220 -10.02 -5.45 5.45
C ILE A 220 -9.00 -5.07 4.36
N ALA A 221 -9.25 -4.01 3.61
CA ALA A 221 -8.34 -3.55 2.56
C ALA A 221 -6.95 -3.17 3.12
N LEU A 222 -6.91 -2.47 4.26
CA LEU A 222 -5.66 -2.10 4.91
C LEU A 222 -4.88 -3.34 5.39
N PHE A 223 -5.54 -4.26 6.09
CA PHE A 223 -4.88 -5.48 6.59
C PHE A 223 -4.41 -6.40 5.47
N VAL A 224 -5.17 -6.51 4.37
CA VAL A 224 -4.73 -7.26 3.18
C VAL A 224 -3.49 -6.61 2.57
N GLY A 225 -3.48 -5.28 2.41
CA GLY A 225 -2.31 -4.54 1.91
C GLY A 225 -1.06 -4.75 2.77
N ILE A 226 -1.21 -4.66 4.10
CA ILE A 226 -0.13 -4.92 5.07
C ILE A 226 0.34 -6.38 5.00
N ALA A 227 -0.57 -7.35 4.96
CA ALA A 227 -0.21 -8.76 4.90
C ALA A 227 0.55 -9.11 3.62
N LEU A 228 0.08 -8.64 2.46
CA LEU A 228 0.77 -8.80 1.18
C LEU A 228 2.16 -8.17 1.22
N TYR A 229 2.27 -6.96 1.76
CA TYR A 229 3.55 -6.30 1.97
C TYR A 229 4.49 -7.14 2.83
N MET A 230 4.04 -7.61 4.00
CA MET A 230 4.89 -8.36 4.92
C MET A 230 5.44 -9.63 4.28
N VAL A 231 4.60 -10.38 3.54
CA VAL A 231 5.00 -11.61 2.84
C VAL A 231 5.99 -11.30 1.73
N LEU A 232 5.67 -10.37 0.82
CA LEU A 232 6.54 -10.03 -0.30
C LEU A 232 7.86 -9.42 0.16
N PHE A 233 7.85 -8.58 1.19
CA PHE A 233 9.05 -8.02 1.79
C PHE A 233 9.93 -9.11 2.42
N ALA A 234 9.36 -10.09 3.13
CA ALA A 234 10.13 -11.19 3.70
C ALA A 234 10.77 -12.06 2.61
N ILE A 235 10.06 -12.31 1.50
CA ILE A 235 10.61 -13.00 0.32
C ILE A 235 11.78 -12.21 -0.25
N TRP A 236 11.58 -10.92 -0.52
CA TRP A 236 12.63 -10.03 -1.01
C TRP A 236 13.86 -10.00 -0.09
N ALA A 237 13.66 -9.83 1.21
CA ALA A 237 14.74 -9.76 2.21
C ALA A 237 15.53 -11.07 2.27
N THR A 238 14.85 -12.21 2.13
CA THR A 238 15.48 -13.54 2.09
C THR A 238 16.34 -13.70 0.84
N ILE A 239 15.81 -13.35 -0.33
CA ILE A 239 16.57 -13.38 -1.60
C ILE A 239 17.78 -12.44 -1.50
N ASN A 240 17.58 -11.22 -1.02
CA ASN A 240 18.66 -10.26 -0.87
C ASN A 240 19.76 -10.77 0.08
N ALA A 241 19.40 -11.38 1.21
CA ALA A 241 20.37 -11.95 2.13
C ALA A 241 21.11 -13.17 1.56
N TYR A 242 20.46 -13.95 0.68
CA TYR A 242 21.07 -15.05 -0.06
C TYR A 242 22.15 -14.55 -1.03
N HIS A 243 21.86 -13.50 -1.80
CA HIS A 243 22.84 -12.91 -2.73
C HIS A 243 24.07 -12.33 -2.01
N HIS A 244 23.91 -11.78 -0.82
CA HIS A 244 25.03 -11.34 0.02
C HIS A 244 25.80 -12.51 0.67
N LYS A 245 25.48 -13.77 0.35
CA LYS A 245 26.08 -15.00 0.92
C LYS A 245 26.06 -15.04 2.47
N ARG A 246 25.07 -14.38 3.07
CA ARG A 246 24.92 -14.22 4.54
C ARG A 246 23.61 -14.76 5.09
N LEU A 247 22.84 -15.47 4.26
CA LEU A 247 21.57 -16.06 4.66
C LEU A 247 21.81 -17.21 5.65
N ASN A 248 21.05 -17.19 6.74
CA ASN A 248 20.92 -18.31 7.67
C ASN A 248 19.48 -18.35 8.19
N VAL A 249 19.12 -19.44 8.88
CA VAL A 249 17.76 -19.64 9.41
C VAL A 249 17.34 -18.51 10.37
N GLY A 250 18.28 -17.97 11.15
CA GLY A 250 18.02 -16.84 12.04
C GLY A 250 17.55 -15.59 11.29
N TRP A 251 18.14 -15.30 10.13
CA TRP A 251 17.72 -14.19 9.29
C TRP A 251 16.36 -14.39 8.64
N ILE A 252 16.05 -15.61 8.19
CA ILE A 252 14.71 -15.93 7.68
C ILE A 252 13.66 -15.65 8.76
N LEU A 253 13.87 -16.15 9.98
CA LEU A 253 12.98 -15.89 11.11
C LEU A 253 12.90 -14.40 11.43
N ALA A 254 14.03 -13.68 11.40
CA ALA A 254 14.04 -12.24 11.64
C ALA A 254 13.21 -11.46 10.60
N PHE A 255 13.31 -11.80 9.32
CA PHE A 255 12.54 -11.13 8.26
C PHE A 255 11.06 -11.48 8.32
N THR A 256 10.70 -12.72 8.67
CA THR A 256 9.30 -13.12 8.79
C THR A 256 8.60 -12.47 9.99
N PHE A 257 9.22 -12.48 11.17
CA PHE A 257 8.57 -12.01 12.40
C PHE A 257 8.78 -10.52 12.69
N PHE A 258 9.91 -9.95 12.25
CA PHE A 258 10.26 -8.55 12.53
C PHE A 258 10.35 -7.68 11.27
N ASN A 259 10.18 -8.26 10.08
CA ASN A 259 10.05 -7.56 8.79
C ASN A 259 11.12 -6.47 8.60
N ILE A 260 10.73 -5.21 8.35
CA ILE A 260 11.65 -4.07 8.19
C ILE A 260 12.66 -3.97 9.34
N VAL A 261 12.25 -4.19 10.60
CA VAL A 261 13.15 -4.15 11.76
C VAL A 261 14.17 -5.28 11.71
N GLY A 262 13.74 -6.49 11.34
CA GLY A 262 14.64 -7.64 11.16
C GLY A 262 15.65 -7.41 10.04
N TYR A 263 15.20 -6.82 8.93
CA TYR A 263 16.07 -6.45 7.81
C TYR A 263 17.04 -5.32 8.16
N PHE A 264 16.61 -4.33 8.94
CA PHE A 264 17.48 -3.26 9.42
C PHE A 264 18.59 -3.79 10.32
N ALA A 265 18.28 -4.72 11.23
CA ALA A 265 19.29 -5.40 12.05
C ALA A 265 20.30 -6.19 11.20
N TYR A 266 19.82 -6.91 10.17
CA TYR A 266 20.66 -7.61 9.18
C TYR A 266 21.65 -6.67 8.48
N TYR A 267 21.15 -5.52 8.02
CA TYR A 267 21.94 -4.51 7.34
C TYR A 267 23.04 -3.93 8.24
N LEU A 268 22.69 -3.52 9.46
CA LEU A 268 23.64 -2.95 10.43
C LEU A 268 24.75 -3.95 10.80
N LEU A 269 24.38 -5.21 11.06
CA LEU A 269 25.36 -6.25 11.38
C LEU A 269 26.26 -6.61 10.19
N GLY A 270 25.82 -6.33 8.96
CA GLY A 270 26.66 -6.42 7.76
C GLY A 270 27.74 -5.36 7.69
N ARG A 271 27.34 -4.09 7.80
CA ARG A 271 28.28 -2.95 7.79
C ARG A 271 29.36 -3.09 8.86
N ARG A 272 29.00 -3.53 10.07
CA ARG A 272 29.96 -3.66 11.18
C ARG A 272 31.06 -4.70 10.91
N LYS A 273 30.76 -5.81 10.23
CA LYS A 273 31.78 -6.80 9.86
C LYS A 273 32.78 -6.27 8.83
N ILE A 274 32.32 -5.44 7.89
CA ILE A 274 33.18 -4.83 6.87
C ILE A 274 34.14 -3.82 7.51
N LEU A 275 33.63 -2.97 8.41
CA LEU A 275 34.44 -1.96 9.10
C LEU A 275 35.51 -2.59 10.01
N ILE A 276 35.16 -3.62 10.78
CA ILE A 276 36.13 -4.31 11.66
C ILE A 276 37.18 -5.10 10.84
N GLY A 277 36.80 -5.63 9.67
CA GLY A 277 37.75 -6.30 8.77
C GLY A 277 38.74 -5.34 8.12
N ALA A 278 38.32 -4.10 7.83
CA ALA A 278 39.18 -3.06 7.25
C ALA A 278 40.15 -2.42 8.26
N GLU A 279 39.85 -2.46 9.57
CA GLU A 279 40.78 -2.01 10.62
C GLU A 279 41.82 -3.08 11.02
N ALA A 280 41.67 -4.32 10.54
CA ALA A 280 42.53 -5.45 10.90
C ALA A 280 43.59 -5.81 9.83
N THR A 281 43.71 -5.02 8.78
CA THR A 281 44.72 -5.11 7.69
C THR A 281 45.55 -3.85 7.64
#